data_AF-A0A931DE23-F1
#
_entry.id   AF-A0A931DE23-F1
#
_cell.length_a   1.000
_cell.length_b   1.000
_cell.length_c   1.000
_cell.angle_alpha   90.00
_cell.angle_beta   90.00
_cell.angle_gamma   90.00
#
_symmetry.space_group_name_H-M   'P 1'
#
loop_
_entity.id
_entity.type
_entity.pdbx_description
1 polymer ?
#
loop_
_entity_poly.entity_id
_entity_poly.type
_entity_poly.pdbx_seq_one_letter_code
_entity_poly.pdbx_strand_id
1 'polypeptide(L)'
;MAKNLPQGGLQRLIQERRGNRSYESLSRDCGGTPAKPNLVRLATDEYKSFPRPDAMIGLAKGLKVRVQDIVVASAISCGIQLPKGLAGSSDDLVIPGAGKLPDESRSMLEELAGNMLWWQEQVEAERSKAGDSKAAEGDDAVDNVTELRPDWGRMAADTGEPGVDPEQQPED
;
A
#
# COMPACT_ATOMS: atom_id res chain seq x y z
N MET A 1 15.49 5.56 -0.38
CA MET A 1 14.65 4.41 -0.76
C MET A 1 14.19 3.70 0.51
N ALA A 2 12.97 3.96 0.97
CA ALA A 2 12.37 3.19 2.07
C ALA A 2 11.96 1.84 1.49
N LYS A 3 12.72 0.78 1.77
CA LYS A 3 12.28 -0.58 1.45
C LYS A 3 11.04 -0.85 2.32
N ASN A 4 9.94 -1.23 1.66
CA ASN A 4 8.66 -1.63 2.24
C ASN A 4 8.86 -2.30 3.61
N LEU A 5 8.23 -1.75 4.65
CA LEU A 5 8.28 -2.35 5.98
C LEU A 5 7.58 -3.72 5.94
N PRO A 6 8.03 -4.69 6.74
CA PRO A 6 7.53 -6.05 6.69
C PRO A 6 6.11 -6.14 7.27
N GLN A 7 5.12 -6.22 6.38
CA GLN A 7 3.70 -6.30 6.73
C GLN A 7 3.34 -7.56 7.56
N GLY A 8 4.12 -8.64 7.48
CA GLY A 8 3.85 -9.91 8.19
C GLY A 8 4.74 -10.20 9.40
N GLY A 9 5.32 -9.16 10.01
CA GLY A 9 6.13 -9.31 11.21
C GLY A 9 7.49 -9.98 10.99
N LEU A 10 8.19 -10.28 12.09
CA LEU A 10 9.59 -10.72 12.07
C LEU A 10 9.78 -12.09 11.41
N GLN A 11 8.85 -13.02 11.61
CA GLN A 11 8.91 -14.35 10.98
C GLN A 11 8.94 -14.24 9.45
N ARG A 12 8.00 -13.46 8.89
CA ARG A 12 7.93 -13.22 7.44
C ARG A 12 9.17 -12.49 6.94
N LEU A 13 9.65 -11.49 7.68
CA LEU A 13 10.89 -10.79 7.33
C LEU A 13 12.09 -11.74 7.25
N ILE A 14 12.22 -12.66 8.21
CA ILE A 14 13.28 -13.67 8.21
C ILE A 14 13.11 -14.60 7.00
N GLN A 15 11.91 -15.10 6.74
CA GLN A 15 11.66 -16.01 5.62
C GLN A 15 11.97 -15.37 4.25
N GLU A 16 11.50 -14.15 4.02
CA GLU A 16 11.72 -13.40 2.78
C GLU A 16 13.19 -13.06 2.55
N ARG A 17 13.91 -12.68 3.61
CA ARG A 17 15.32 -12.24 3.48
C ARG A 17 16.31 -13.38 3.59
N ARG A 18 15.96 -14.51 4.22
CA ARG A 18 16.85 -15.68 4.32
C ARG A 18 17.13 -16.27 2.94
N GLY A 19 16.10 -16.40 2.09
CA GLY A 19 16.19 -17.13 0.83
C GLY A 19 16.65 -18.57 1.06
N ASN A 20 17.62 -19.03 0.26
CA ASN A 20 18.18 -20.39 0.32
C ASN A 20 19.23 -20.59 1.42
N ARG A 21 19.53 -19.57 2.24
CA ARG A 21 20.54 -19.69 3.30
C ARG A 21 20.05 -20.61 4.42
N SER A 22 20.93 -21.47 4.92
CA SER A 22 20.66 -22.22 6.14
C SER A 22 20.64 -21.28 7.36
N TYR A 23 19.92 -21.66 8.42
CA TYR A 23 19.90 -20.88 9.67
C TYR A 23 21.30 -20.77 10.31
N GLU A 24 22.19 -21.72 10.02
CA GLU A 24 23.56 -21.72 10.51
C GLU A 24 24.41 -20.69 9.77
N SER A 25 24.28 -20.62 8.45
CA SER A 25 24.89 -19.57 7.62
C SER A 25 24.37 -18.19 8.02
N LEU A 26 23.05 -18.06 8.22
CA LEU A 26 22.44 -16.81 8.67
C LEU A 26 22.93 -16.39 10.06
N SER A 27 23.09 -17.32 11.00
CA SER A 27 23.64 -17.02 12.34
C SER A 27 25.06 -16.46 12.24
N ARG A 28 25.87 -17.01 11.33
CA ARG A 28 27.23 -16.51 11.06
C ARG A 28 27.19 -15.10 10.46
N ASP A 29 26.28 -14.86 9.50
CA ASP A 29 26.08 -13.53 8.91
C ASP A 29 25.59 -12.50 9.95
N CYS A 30 24.87 -12.94 10.99
CA CYS A 30 24.47 -12.11 12.13
C CYS A 30 25.62 -11.81 13.12
N GLY A 31 26.80 -12.41 12.94
CA GLY A 31 27.92 -12.31 13.90
C GLY A 31 27.82 -13.27 15.08
N GLY A 32 27.08 -14.37 14.93
CA GLY A 32 26.90 -15.41 15.97
C GLY A 32 25.79 -15.13 16.98
N THR A 33 25.18 -13.94 16.93
CA THR A 33 24.05 -13.54 17.77
C THR A 33 22.96 -12.96 16.88
N PRO A 34 21.74 -13.52 16.83
CA PRO A 34 21.25 -14.69 17.56
C PRO A 34 21.83 -16.03 17.05
N ALA A 35 22.01 -16.98 17.97
CA ALA A 35 22.42 -18.35 17.68
C ALA A 35 21.35 -19.11 16.87
N LYS A 36 21.76 -20.14 16.11
CA LYS A 36 20.89 -21.01 15.30
C LYS A 36 19.56 -21.43 15.98
N PRO A 37 19.53 -22.01 17.20
CA PRO A 37 18.27 -22.43 17.81
C PRO A 37 17.33 -21.26 18.08
N ASN A 38 17.87 -20.09 18.46
CA ASN A 38 17.07 -18.90 18.67
C ASN A 38 16.57 -18.33 17.32
N LEU A 39 17.37 -18.38 16.25
CA LEU A 39 16.94 -17.99 14.90
C LEU A 39 15.79 -18.86 14.39
N VAL A 40 15.86 -20.17 14.60
CA VAL A 40 14.78 -21.10 14.24
C VAL A 40 13.52 -20.73 15.01
N ARG A 41 13.61 -20.59 16.34
CA ARG A 41 12.48 -20.16 17.19
C ARG A 41 11.86 -18.85 16.73
N LEU A 42 12.67 -17.84 16.40
CA LEU A 42 12.20 -16.55 15.90
C LEU A 42 11.50 -16.64 14.53
N ALA A 43 11.77 -17.70 13.76
CA ALA A 43 11.22 -17.91 12.43
C ALA A 43 10.01 -18.86 12.38
N THR A 44 9.86 -19.75 13.36
CA THR A 44 8.83 -20.82 13.38
C THR A 44 7.84 -20.71 14.52
N ASP A 45 8.27 -20.26 15.69
CA ASP A 45 7.49 -20.36 16.92
C ASP A 45 6.72 -19.08 17.21
N GLU A 46 5.63 -19.22 17.97
CA GLU A 46 4.80 -18.10 18.41
C GLU A 46 5.63 -17.03 19.15
N TYR A 47 5.47 -15.79 18.72
CA TYR A 47 6.36 -14.71 19.09
C TYR A 47 5.92 -14.00 20.38
N LYS A 48 6.41 -14.50 21.53
CA LYS A 48 5.95 -14.03 22.85
C LYS A 48 6.74 -12.86 23.43
N SER A 49 7.93 -12.57 22.91
CA SER A 49 8.83 -11.58 23.51
C SER A 49 9.70 -10.91 22.46
N PHE A 50 9.96 -9.62 22.67
CA PHE A 50 10.93 -8.88 21.87
C PHE A 50 12.34 -9.50 21.94
N PRO A 51 13.10 -9.51 20.83
CA PRO A 51 14.49 -9.97 20.86
C PRO A 51 15.34 -8.98 21.66
N ARG A 52 16.51 -9.41 22.15
CA ARG A 52 17.44 -8.49 22.82
C ARG A 52 18.07 -7.52 21.81
N PRO A 53 18.51 -6.32 22.24
CA PRO A 53 19.16 -5.35 21.36
C PRO A 53 20.29 -5.95 20.51
N ASP A 54 21.18 -6.74 21.11
CA ASP A 54 22.29 -7.38 20.39
C ASP A 54 21.80 -8.34 19.29
N ALA A 55 20.72 -9.06 19.56
CA ALA A 55 20.10 -9.95 18.58
C ALA A 55 19.44 -9.17 17.44
N MET A 56 18.82 -8.01 17.73
CA MET A 56 18.29 -7.13 16.68
C MET A 56 19.40 -6.57 15.79
N ILE A 57 20.52 -6.14 16.38
CA ILE A 57 21.66 -5.62 15.63
C ILE A 57 22.27 -6.72 14.75
N GLY A 58 22.42 -7.93 15.29
CA GLY A 58 22.90 -9.07 14.51
C GLY A 58 21.96 -9.45 13.38
N LEU A 59 20.65 -9.53 13.64
CA LEU A 59 19.63 -9.75 12.62
C LEU A 59 19.67 -8.67 11.52
N ALA A 60 19.88 -7.41 11.87
CA ALA A 60 19.97 -6.31 10.89
C ALA A 60 21.13 -6.55 9.92
N LYS A 61 22.29 -6.96 10.44
CA LYS A 61 23.47 -7.32 9.65
C LYS A 61 23.22 -8.53 8.76
N GLY A 62 22.71 -9.63 9.33
CA GLY A 62 22.52 -10.89 8.60
C GLY A 62 21.40 -10.84 7.54
N LEU A 63 20.33 -10.09 7.81
CA LEU A 63 19.22 -9.91 6.89
C LEU A 63 19.38 -8.71 5.94
N LYS A 64 20.43 -7.89 6.15
CA LYS A 64 20.72 -6.66 5.39
C LYS A 64 19.53 -5.68 5.38
N VAL A 65 18.96 -5.44 6.55
CA VAL A 65 17.84 -4.52 6.79
C VAL A 65 18.21 -3.53 7.89
N ARG A 66 17.43 -2.46 8.07
CA ARG A 66 17.68 -1.52 9.16
C ARG A 66 17.21 -2.12 10.46
N VAL A 67 17.86 -1.76 11.58
CA VAL A 67 17.42 -2.17 12.92
C VAL A 67 15.98 -1.72 13.18
N GLN A 68 15.60 -0.54 12.70
CA GLN A 68 14.23 -0.04 12.81
C GLN A 68 13.20 -0.96 12.14
N ASP A 69 13.53 -1.55 10.99
CA ASP A 69 12.63 -2.46 10.28
C ASP A 69 12.40 -3.74 11.10
N ILE A 70 13.43 -4.21 11.83
CA ILE A 70 13.32 -5.35 12.74
C ILE A 70 12.48 -5.01 13.96
N VAL A 71 12.64 -3.82 14.54
CA VAL A 71 11.82 -3.37 15.67
C VAL A 71 10.35 -3.33 15.27
N VAL A 72 10.03 -2.76 14.11
CA VAL A 72 8.68 -2.74 13.55
C VAL A 72 8.17 -4.16 13.35
N ALA A 73 8.96 -5.04 12.73
CA ALA A 73 8.59 -6.42 12.49
C ALA A 73 8.33 -7.21 13.80
N SER A 74 9.16 -7.00 14.82
CA SER A 74 8.99 -7.60 16.15
C SER A 74 7.74 -7.09 16.85
N ALA A 75 7.41 -5.79 16.73
CA ALA A 75 6.17 -5.23 17.28
C ALA A 75 4.93 -5.86 16.64
N ILE A 76 4.91 -5.99 15.32
CA ILE A 76 3.82 -6.67 14.60
C ILE A 76 3.70 -8.12 15.07
N SER A 77 4.82 -8.85 15.19
CA SER A 77 4.81 -10.24 15.67
C SER A 77 4.35 -10.39 17.12
N CYS A 78 4.54 -9.38 17.97
CA CYS A 78 3.99 -9.35 19.33
C CYS A 78 2.51 -8.93 19.39
N GLY A 79 1.85 -8.68 18.25
CA GLY A 79 0.46 -8.23 18.19
C GLY A 79 0.27 -6.75 18.51
N ILE A 80 1.34 -5.95 18.51
CA ILE A 80 1.24 -4.50 18.71
C ILE A 80 0.71 -3.87 17.43
N GLN A 81 -0.45 -3.22 17.53
CA GLN A 81 -0.97 -2.41 16.43
C GLN A 81 -0.13 -1.14 16.31
N LEU A 82 0.59 -1.02 15.19
CA LEU A 82 1.36 0.17 14.87
C LEU A 82 0.46 1.18 14.15
N PRO A 83 0.69 2.50 14.36
CA PRO A 83 -0.02 3.52 13.60
C PRO A 83 0.21 3.34 12.09
N LYS A 84 -0.86 3.62 11.32
CA LYS A 84 -0.85 3.63 9.86
C LYS A 84 0.31 4.52 9.37
N GLY A 85 1.09 4.02 8.41
CA GLY A 85 2.34 4.61 7.93
C GLY A 85 3.63 4.04 8.53
N LEU A 86 3.60 3.46 9.74
CA LEU A 86 4.76 2.76 10.31
C LEU A 86 4.80 1.27 9.94
N ALA A 87 3.64 0.65 9.68
CA ALA A 87 3.56 -0.76 9.32
C ALA A 87 3.84 -1.04 7.82
N GLY A 88 4.03 0.01 7.00
CA GLY A 88 4.24 -0.12 5.56
C GLY A 88 3.09 -0.83 4.84
N SER A 89 1.86 -0.70 5.36
CA SER A 89 0.66 -1.17 4.69
C SER A 89 0.63 -0.58 3.29
N SER A 90 0.47 -1.43 2.27
CA SER A 90 0.48 -1.00 0.86
C SER A 90 -0.68 -0.06 0.53
N ASP A 91 -1.70 -0.05 1.38
CA ASP A 91 -2.91 0.77 1.25
C ASP A 91 -2.74 2.15 1.89
N ASP A 92 -1.63 2.41 2.59
CA ASP A 92 -1.37 3.72 3.19
C ASP A 92 -0.76 4.67 2.17
N LEU A 93 -1.51 5.71 1.79
CA LEU A 93 -0.99 6.83 1.02
C LEU A 93 -0.20 7.77 1.95
N VAL A 94 1.12 7.65 1.94
CA VAL A 94 2.01 8.52 2.73
C VAL A 94 2.71 9.52 1.81
N ILE A 95 2.49 10.81 2.05
CA ILE A 95 3.26 11.90 1.41
C ILE A 95 4.44 12.25 2.33
N PRO A 96 5.70 11.92 1.95
CA PRO A 96 6.85 12.20 2.79
C PRO A 96 7.01 13.70 3.01
N GLY A 97 7.08 14.12 4.28
CA GLY A 97 7.32 15.52 4.62
C GLY A 97 6.10 16.43 4.52
N ALA A 98 4.88 15.90 4.35
CA ALA A 98 3.66 16.70 4.33
C ALA A 98 3.49 17.61 5.55
N GLY A 99 3.94 17.18 6.73
CA GLY A 99 3.94 18.00 7.95
C GLY A 99 4.91 19.20 7.95
N LYS A 100 5.83 19.29 6.98
CA LYS A 100 6.76 20.42 6.81
C LYS A 100 6.30 21.40 5.74
N LEU A 101 5.19 21.11 5.05
CA LEU A 101 4.65 22.00 4.03
C LEU A 101 4.10 23.29 4.65
N PRO A 102 4.09 24.40 3.89
CA PRO A 102 3.38 25.61 4.27
C PRO A 102 1.93 25.31 4.63
N ASP A 103 1.37 26.08 5.56
CA ASP A 103 0.04 25.79 6.11
C ASP A 103 -1.04 25.78 5.02
N GLU A 104 -0.95 26.67 4.03
CA GLU A 104 -1.86 26.71 2.87
C GLU A 104 -1.84 25.39 2.08
N SER A 105 -0.65 24.86 1.80
CA SER A 105 -0.51 23.58 1.10
C SER A 105 -1.00 22.40 1.95
N ARG A 106 -0.85 22.48 3.27
CA ARG A 106 -1.34 21.45 4.20
C ARG A 106 -2.88 21.44 4.25
N SER A 107 -3.50 22.61 4.37
CA SER A 107 -4.96 22.74 4.36
C SER A 107 -5.59 22.22 3.08
N MET A 108 -4.98 22.48 1.92
CA MET A 108 -5.46 21.91 0.64
C MET A 108 -5.40 20.38 0.62
N LEU A 109 -4.33 19.79 1.18
CA LEU A 109 -4.20 18.33 1.26
C LEU A 109 -5.21 17.72 2.24
N GLU A 110 -5.47 18.39 3.35
CA GLU A 110 -6.49 17.97 4.34
C GLU A 110 -7.89 18.02 3.74
N GLU A 111 -8.22 19.09 3.01
CA GLU A 111 -9.51 19.23 2.31
C GLU A 111 -9.70 18.17 1.23
N LEU A 112 -8.67 17.95 0.39
CA LEU A 112 -8.70 16.90 -0.63
C LEU A 112 -8.89 15.52 0.00
N ALA A 113 -8.15 15.21 1.07
CA ALA A 113 -8.26 13.95 1.77
C ALA A 113 -9.67 13.73 2.35
N GLY A 114 -10.29 14.78 2.92
CA GLY A 114 -11.67 14.76 3.39
C GLY A 114 -12.66 14.47 2.27
N ASN A 115 -12.50 15.12 1.11
CA ASN A 115 -13.36 14.90 -0.05
C ASN A 115 -13.24 13.47 -0.59
N MET A 116 -12.03 12.91 -0.65
CA MET A 116 -11.83 11.53 -1.12
C MET A 116 -12.43 10.50 -0.17
N LEU A 117 -12.32 10.71 1.14
CA LEU A 117 -12.95 9.84 2.13
C LEU A 117 -14.47 9.86 2.00
N TRP A 118 -15.06 11.04 1.85
CA TRP A 118 -16.49 11.21 1.64
C TRP A 118 -16.99 10.52 0.35
N TRP A 119 -16.21 10.56 -0.73
CA TRP A 119 -16.52 9.80 -1.96
C TRP A 119 -16.43 8.30 -1.75
N GLN A 120 -15.42 7.82 -1.02
CA GLN A 120 -15.27 6.40 -0.72
C GLN A 120 -16.49 5.86 0.04
N GLU A 121 -16.95 6.57 1.08
CA GLU A 121 -18.13 6.17 1.87
C GLU A 121 -19.40 6.07 1.02
N GLN A 122 -19.60 6.99 0.07
CA GLN A 122 -20.73 6.93 -0.86
C GLN A 122 -20.64 5.75 -1.82
N VAL A 123 -19.48 5.50 -2.41
CA VAL A 123 -19.28 4.37 -3.32
C VAL A 123 -19.47 3.04 -2.58
N GLU A 124 -18.99 2.93 -1.34
CA GLU A 124 -19.21 1.75 -0.50
C GLU A 124 -20.70 1.58 -0.13
N ALA A 125 -21.41 2.67 0.16
CA ALA A 125 -22.84 2.64 0.42
C ALA A 125 -23.66 2.23 -0.82
N GLU A 126 -23.28 2.70 -2.01
CA GLU A 126 -23.90 2.29 -3.28
C GLU A 126 -23.60 0.83 -3.63
N ARG A 127 -22.35 0.38 -3.44
CA ARG A 127 -21.98 -1.04 -3.63
C ARG A 127 -22.73 -1.96 -2.67
N SER A 128 -22.92 -1.54 -1.42
CA SER A 128 -23.67 -2.32 -0.43
C SER A 128 -25.16 -2.44 -0.81
N LYS A 129 -25.76 -1.39 -1.37
CA LYS A 129 -27.14 -1.41 -1.89
C LYS A 129 -27.29 -2.27 -3.16
N ALA A 130 -26.28 -2.28 -4.02
CA ALA A 130 -26.25 -3.12 -5.23
C ALA A 130 -25.95 -4.61 -4.94
N GLY A 131 -25.25 -4.91 -3.85
CA GLY A 131 -24.97 -6.28 -3.40
C GLY A 131 -26.20 -6.99 -2.83
N ASP A 132 -27.10 -6.25 -2.17
CA ASP A 132 -28.33 -6.79 -1.58
C ASP A 132 -29.42 -7.09 -2.62
N SER A 133 -29.26 -6.58 -3.85
CA SER A 133 -30.17 -6.83 -4.98
C SER A 133 -29.75 -8.00 -5.88
N LYS A 134 -28.61 -8.66 -5.61
CA LYS A 134 -28.05 -9.74 -6.43
C LYS A 134 -28.18 -11.16 -5.87
N ALA A 135 -28.87 -11.35 -4.74
CA ALA A 135 -29.08 -12.68 -4.14
C ALA A 135 -30.33 -13.42 -4.67
N ALA A 136 -31.05 -12.86 -5.64
CA ALA A 136 -32.27 -13.44 -6.18
C ALA A 136 -32.36 -13.36 -7.71
N GLU A 137 -31.32 -13.79 -8.44
CA GLU A 137 -31.51 -14.36 -9.78
C GLU A 137 -30.24 -15.08 -10.20
N GLY A 138 -30.40 -16.35 -10.57
CA GLY A 138 -29.32 -17.19 -11.06
C GLY A 138 -28.91 -16.80 -12.48
N ASP A 139 -27.63 -17.07 -12.74
CA ASP A 139 -27.07 -17.46 -14.03
C ASP A 139 -27.48 -16.60 -15.23
N ASP A 140 -26.81 -15.45 -15.40
CA ASP A 140 -26.31 -15.05 -16.72
C ASP A 140 -25.13 -14.08 -16.56
N ALA A 141 -24.07 -14.36 -17.31
CA ALA A 141 -22.86 -13.56 -17.34
C ALA A 141 -23.15 -12.17 -17.95
N VAL A 142 -23.41 -11.19 -17.10
CA VAL A 142 -23.36 -9.77 -17.52
C VAL A 142 -22.04 -9.16 -17.09
N ASP A 143 -21.18 -9.06 -18.11
CA ASP A 143 -19.95 -8.30 -18.20
C ASP A 143 -20.25 -6.81 -17.98
N ASN A 144 -20.17 -6.37 -16.73
CA ASN A 144 -20.45 -5.00 -16.33
C ASN A 144 -19.17 -4.13 -16.28
N VAL A 145 -18.26 -4.34 -17.22
CA VAL A 145 -17.22 -3.36 -17.53
C VAL A 145 -17.85 -2.33 -18.46
N THR A 146 -18.34 -1.22 -17.92
CA THR A 146 -18.56 -0.03 -18.72
C THR A 146 -17.19 0.43 -19.21
N GLU A 147 -16.80 -0.01 -20.41
CA GLU A 147 -15.63 0.51 -21.09
C GLU A 147 -15.87 2.00 -21.34
N LEU A 148 -15.32 2.86 -20.48
CA LEU A 148 -15.02 4.25 -20.82
C LEU A 148 -13.89 4.26 -21.85
N ARG A 149 -14.19 3.78 -23.05
CA ARG A 149 -13.41 4.07 -24.24
C ARG A 149 -14.17 5.13 -25.01
N PRO A 150 -13.61 6.34 -25.19
CA PRO A 150 -14.18 7.28 -26.13
C PRO A 150 -14.31 6.60 -27.48
N ASP A 151 -15.50 6.66 -28.08
CA ASP A 151 -15.74 6.17 -29.44
C ASP A 151 -15.10 7.15 -30.43
N TRP A 152 -13.79 7.00 -30.62
CA TRP A 152 -13.00 7.78 -31.57
C TRP A 152 -13.48 7.61 -33.04
N GLY A 153 -14.27 6.56 -33.32
CA GLY A 153 -14.87 6.34 -34.64
C GLY A 153 -16.03 7.28 -34.94
N ARG A 154 -16.78 7.72 -33.92
CA ARG A 154 -17.88 8.69 -34.08
C ARG A 154 -17.40 10.15 -34.14
N MET A 155 -16.31 10.48 -33.44
CA MET A 155 -15.74 11.84 -33.48
C MET A 155 -15.05 12.17 -34.81
N ALA A 156 -14.54 11.17 -35.55
CA ALA A 156 -13.95 11.39 -36.87
C ALA A 156 -14.98 11.59 -38.00
N ALA A 157 -16.26 11.31 -37.74
CA ALA A 157 -17.35 11.54 -38.69
C ALA A 157 -17.95 12.95 -38.58
N ASP A 158 -17.63 13.68 -37.51
CA ASP A 158 -17.93 15.11 -37.40
C ASP A 158 -16.85 15.91 -38.12
N THR A 159 -16.91 15.85 -39.45
CA THR A 159 -16.14 16.73 -40.31
C THR A 159 -16.78 18.11 -40.22
N GLY A 160 -16.34 18.87 -39.22
CA GLY A 160 -16.46 20.31 -39.01
C GLY A 160 -17.65 21.00 -39.68
N GLU A 161 -18.52 21.59 -38.85
CA GLU A 161 -19.45 22.62 -39.33
C GLU A 161 -18.72 23.61 -40.25
N PRO A 162 -19.25 23.90 -41.45
CA PRO A 162 -18.64 24.85 -42.34
C PRO A 162 -18.52 26.19 -41.62
N GLY A 163 -17.30 26.72 -41.59
CA GLY A 163 -16.99 27.98 -40.95
C GLY A 163 -17.97 29.07 -41.39
N VAL A 164 -18.35 29.90 -40.43
CA VAL A 164 -19.18 31.10 -40.64
C VAL A 164 -18.58 31.91 -41.80
N ASP A 165 -19.41 32.19 -42.80
CA ASP A 165 -19.05 32.97 -43.98
C ASP A 165 -18.54 34.35 -43.54
N PRO A 166 -17.35 34.81 -43.97
CA PRO A 166 -16.77 36.08 -43.54
C PRO A 166 -17.56 37.33 -43.97
N GLU A 167 -18.68 37.18 -44.68
CA GLU A 167 -19.57 38.28 -45.08
C GLU A 167 -20.75 38.53 -44.12
N GLN A 168 -20.87 37.78 -43.01
CA GLN A 168 -21.94 37.98 -42.01
C GLN A 168 -21.50 38.76 -40.76
N GLN A 169 -20.52 39.67 -40.88
CA GLN A 169 -20.33 40.69 -39.85
C GLN A 169 -21.25 41.87 -40.16
N PRO A 170 -22.18 42.26 -39.26
CA PRO A 170 -22.86 43.54 -39.41
C PRO A 170 -21.82 44.65 -39.30
N GLU A 171 -21.72 45.48 -40.35
CA GLU A 171 -21.05 46.76 -40.28
C GLU A 171 -21.87 47.71 -39.37
N ASP A 172 -21.14 48.53 -38.61
CA ASP A 172 -21.53 49.55 -37.62
C ASP A 172 -21.56 49.15 -36.13
#